data_AF-A0A1V0A1C6-F1
#
_entry.id   AF-A0A1V0A1C6-F1
#
_cell.length_a   1.000
_cell.length_b   1.000
_cell.length_c   1.000
_cell.angle_alpha   90.00
_cell.angle_beta   90.00
_cell.angle_gamma   90.00
#
_symmetry.space_group_name_H-M   'P 1'
#
loop_
_entity.id
_entity.type
_entity.pdbx_description
1 polymer ?
#
loop_
_entity_poly.entity_id
_entity_poly.type
_entity_poly.pdbx_seq_one_letter_code
_entity_poly.pdbx_strand_id
1 'polypeptide(L)' 'MNKAWQNASFGGSHHLRLTPGELAQLADQLNAVLQPWRELSRSRVEANDAPPDTRPVFTFYHAFPEEPCRALHVRPA' A
#
# COMPACT_ATOMS: atom_id res chain seq x y z
N MET A 1 1.20 -20.86 7.21
CA MET A 1 2.07 -19.66 7.18
C MET A 1 3.12 -19.82 8.28
N ASN A 2 4.42 -19.64 8.01
CA ASN A 2 5.46 -19.69 9.06
C ASN A 2 5.38 -18.42 9.94
N LYS A 3 5.64 -18.51 11.25
CA LYS A 3 5.61 -17.39 12.21
C LYS A 3 6.50 -16.21 11.80
N ALA A 4 7.66 -16.48 11.18
CA ALA A 4 8.55 -15.42 10.71
C ALA A 4 7.87 -14.50 9.68
N TRP A 5 7.14 -15.08 8.72
CA TRP A 5 6.39 -14.34 7.70
C TRP A 5 5.16 -13.63 8.28
N GLN A 6 4.52 -14.20 9.31
CA GLN A 6 3.43 -13.53 10.02
C GLN A 6 3.94 -12.29 10.77
N ASN A 7 5.07 -12.40 11.45
CA ASN A 7 5.67 -11.29 12.20
C ASN A 7 6.24 -10.20 11.29
N ALA A 8 6.71 -10.56 10.10
CA ALA A 8 7.22 -9.61 9.10
C ALA A 8 6.10 -8.92 8.30
N SER A 9 4.88 -9.49 8.29
CA SER A 9 3.74 -8.89 7.60
C SER A 9 3.31 -7.59 8.29
N PHE A 10 2.95 -6.59 7.49
CA PHE A 10 2.46 -5.30 7.97
C PHE A 10 1.31 -4.79 7.09
N GLY A 11 0.52 -3.87 7.63
CA GLY A 11 -0.56 -3.20 6.93
C GLY A 11 -1.11 -2.04 7.76
N GLY A 12 -1.80 -1.11 7.10
CA GLY A 12 -2.40 0.04 7.74
C GLY A 12 -3.47 0.67 6.86
N SER A 13 -4.46 1.29 7.50
CA SER A 13 -5.51 2.06 6.85
C SER A 13 -5.58 3.43 7.49
N HIS A 14 -5.68 4.49 6.68
CA HIS A 14 -5.62 5.87 7.15
C HIS A 14 -6.70 6.71 6.45
N HIS A 15 -7.42 7.53 7.21
CA HIS A 15 -8.29 8.58 6.67
C HIS A 15 -7.50 9.89 6.63
N LEU A 16 -7.25 10.41 5.43
CA LEU A 16 -6.49 11.64 5.21
C LEU A 16 -7.40 12.70 4.57
N ARG A 17 -7.16 13.98 4.89
CA ARG A 17 -7.78 15.12 4.21
C ARG A 17 -6.73 15.73 3.30
N LEU A 18 -6.83 15.45 2.00
CA LEU A 18 -5.87 15.89 0.99
C LEU A 18 -6.60 16.61 -0.14
N THR A 19 -5.92 17.58 -0.74
CA THR A 19 -6.27 18.11 -2.06
C THR A 19 -5.95 17.08 -3.16
N PRO A 20 -6.49 17.25 -4.39
CA PRO A 20 -6.11 16.39 -5.51
C PRO A 20 -4.60 16.36 -5.80
N GLY A 21 -3.93 17.50 -5.65
CA GLY A 21 -2.47 17.60 -5.84
C GLY A 21 -1.69 16.83 -4.78
N GLU A 22 -2.09 16.95 -3.51
CA GLU A 22 -1.46 16.19 -2.42
C GLU A 22 -1.73 14.69 -2.52
N LEU A 23 -2.91 14.29 -3.03
CA LEU A 23 -3.20 12.87 -3.30
C LEU A 23 -2.29 12.29 -4.40
N ALA A 24 -2.04 13.06 -5.46
CA ALA A 24 -1.08 12.67 -6.51
C ALA A 24 0.35 12.56 -5.94
N GLN A 25 0.76 13.54 -5.12
CA GLN A 25 2.05 13.52 -4.45
C GLN A 25 2.21 12.32 -3.52
N LEU A 26 1.16 11.94 -2.78
CA LEU A 26 1.17 10.73 -1.95
C LEU A 26 1.39 9.48 -2.80
N ALA A 27 0.73 9.38 -3.96
CA ALA A 27 0.94 8.26 -4.88
C ALA A 27 2.39 8.19 -5.38
N ASP A 28 2.97 9.33 -5.76
CA ASP A 28 4.38 9.41 -6.19
C ASP A 28 5.33 8.98 -5.07
N GLN A 29 5.10 9.44 -3.84
CA GLN A 29 5.90 9.09 -2.68
C GLN A 29 5.84 7.58 -2.36
N LEU A 30 4.64 6.98 -2.37
CA LEU A 30 4.48 5.54 -2.15
C LEU A 30 5.16 4.72 -3.26
N ASN A 31 5.03 5.14 -4.52
CA ASN A 31 5.72 4.50 -5.64
C ASN A 31 7.25 4.60 -5.49
N ALA A 32 7.76 5.77 -5.11
CA ALA A 32 9.20 5.98 -4.89
C ALA A 32 9.75 5.09 -3.78
N VAL A 33 9.03 4.92 -2.67
CA VAL A 33 9.42 4.01 -1.57
C VAL A 33 9.51 2.55 -2.04
N LEU A 34 8.62 2.13 -2.95
CA LEU A 34 8.59 0.76 -3.45
C LEU A 34 9.57 0.49 -4.58
N GLN A 35 10.06 1.51 -5.26
CA GLN A 35 10.90 1.36 -6.44
C GLN A 35 12.19 0.54 -6.20
N PRO A 36 12.97 0.76 -5.11
CA PRO A 36 14.16 -0.05 -4.84
C PRO A 36 13.84 -1.53 -4.64
N TRP A 37 12.69 -1.86 -4.05
CA TRP A 37 12.27 -3.25 -3.83
C TRP A 37 11.85 -3.93 -5.13
N ARG A 38 11.24 -3.18 -6.05
CA ARG A 38 10.91 -3.67 -7.40
C ARG A 38 12.19 -3.97 -8.19
N GLU A 39 13.17 -3.08 -8.12
CA GLU A 39 14.47 -3.26 -8.77
C GLU A 39 15.24 -4.45 -8.20
N LEU A 40 15.27 -4.59 -6.87
CA LEU A 40 15.86 -5.76 -6.19
C LEU A 40 15.16 -7.07 -6.56
N SER A 41 13.83 -7.08 -6.61
CA SER A 41 13.07 -8.26 -6.98
C SER A 41 13.34 -8.67 -8.43
N ARG A 42 13.34 -7.68 -9.34
CA ARG A 42 13.66 -7.90 -10.75
C ARG A 42 15.08 -8.43 -10.94
N SER A 43 16.08 -7.84 -10.30
CA SER A 43 17.47 -8.27 -10.44
C SER A 43 17.70 -9.71 -9.95
N ARG A 44 17.03 -10.12 -8.86
CA ARG A 44 17.09 -11.51 -8.37
C ARG A 44 16.48 -12.51 -9.35
N VAL A 45 15.38 -12.13 -10.01
CA VAL A 45 14.75 -12.97 -11.04
C VAL A 45 15.63 -13.07 -12.28
N GLU A 46 16.16 -11.93 -12.76
CA GLU A 46 17.03 -11.88 -13.95
C GLU A 46 18.35 -12.65 -13.75
N ALA A 47 18.95 -12.56 -12.56
CA ALA A 47 20.17 -13.28 -12.21
C ALA A 47 19.94 -14.75 -11.84
N ASN A 48 18.69 -15.19 -11.68
CA ASN A 48 18.33 -16.48 -11.09
C ASN A 48 19.03 -16.73 -9.73
N ASP A 49 19.15 -15.67 -8.92
CA ASP A 49 19.91 -15.63 -7.65
C ASP A 49 19.01 -15.19 -6.50
N ALA A 50 17.77 -15.67 -6.49
CA ALA A 50 16.87 -15.46 -5.37
C ALA A 50 17.28 -16.36 -4.20
N PRO A 51 17.50 -15.83 -2.98
CA PRO A 51 17.76 -16.65 -1.80
C PRO A 51 16.66 -17.70 -1.59
N PRO A 52 16.98 -18.89 -1.06
CA PRO A 52 16.04 -20.02 -1.00
C PRO A 52 14.81 -19.79 -0.11
N ASP A 53 14.83 -18.81 0.80
CA ASP A 53 13.66 -18.42 1.59
C ASP A 53 12.91 -17.20 1.00
N THR A 54 13.20 -16.81 -0.24
CA THR A 54 12.47 -15.73 -0.92
C THR A 54 11.06 -16.21 -1.27
N ARG A 55 10.06 -15.36 -1.02
CA ARG A 55 8.66 -15.61 -1.39
C ARG A 55 8.09 -14.44 -2.19
N PRO A 56 7.13 -14.70 -3.10
CA PRO A 56 6.39 -13.61 -3.73
C PRO A 56 5.61 -12.84 -2.65
N VAL A 57 5.76 -11.52 -2.63
CA VAL A 57 5.04 -10.62 -1.73
C VAL A 57 4.17 -9.71 -2.60
N PHE A 58 2.87 -9.69 -2.30
CA PHE A 58 1.91 -8.78 -2.93
C PHE A 58 1.66 -7.58 -2.01
N THR A 59 1.77 -6.38 -2.55
CA THR A 59 1.48 -5.12 -1.85
C THR A 59 0.50 -4.31 -2.68
N PHE A 60 -0.55 -3.81 -2.03
CA PHE A 60 -1.62 -3.04 -2.68
C PHE A 60 -1.98 -1.84 -1.81
N TYR A 61 -2.04 -0.66 -2.42
CA TYR A 61 -2.53 0.57 -1.82
C TYR A 61 -3.48 1.24 -2.82
N HIS A 62 -4.62 1.67 -2.31
CA HIS A 62 -5.66 2.34 -3.07
C HIS A 62 -6.21 3.48 -2.22
N ALA A 63 -6.17 4.70 -2.74
CA ALA A 63 -6.66 5.90 -2.08
C ALA A 63 -7.60 6.63 -3.03
N PHE A 64 -8.78 6.99 -2.54
CA PHE A 64 -9.82 7.68 -3.30
C PHE A 64 -10.54 8.66 -2.37
N PRO A 65 -11.15 9.74 -2.91
CA PRO A 65 -11.94 10.64 -2.10
C PRO A 65 -13.15 9.90 -1.52
N GLU A 66 -13.23 9.84 -0.20
CA GLU A 66 -14.43 9.38 0.50
C GLU A 66 -15.47 10.50 0.46
N GLU A 67 -16.66 10.23 -0.09
CA GLU A 67 -17.79 11.12 0.16
C GLU A 67 -18.14 11.01 1.65
N PRO A 68 -18.34 12.13 2.36
CA PRO A 68 -18.83 12.05 3.73
C PRO A 68 -20.14 11.26 3.71
N CYS A 69 -20.29 10.28 4.60
CA CYS A 69 -21.58 9.70 4.91
C CYS A 69 -22.52 10.87 5.19
N ARG A 70 -23.44 11.16 4.25
CA ARG A 70 -24.46 12.19 4.44
C ARG A 70 -25.17 11.78 5.71
N ALA A 71 -24.94 12.51 6.82
CA ALA A 71 -25.71 12.33 8.02
C ALA A 71 -27.17 12.37 7.57
N LEU A 72 -27.84 11.22 7.63
CA LEU A 72 -29.27 11.15 7.37
C LEU A 72 -29.86 12.23 8.25
N HIS A 73 -30.44 13.24 7.62
CA HIS A 73 -31.16 14.29 8.33
C HIS A 73 -32.14 13.56 9.25
N VAL A 74 -31.88 13.59 10.55
CA VAL A 74 -32.87 13.24 11.57
C VAL A 74 -33.99 14.23 11.33
N ARG A 75 -35.07 13.79 10.69
CA ARG A 75 -36.30 14.58 10.61
C ARG A 75 -36.85 14.62 12.04
N PRO A 76 -36.99 15.79 12.68
CA PRO A 76 -37.78 15.87 13.90
C PRO A 76 -39.24 15.51 13.57
N ALA A 77 -39.89 14.93 14.58
CA ALA A 77 -41.22 14.33 14.55
C ALA A 77 -42.33 15.25 14.02
#